data_AF-A0A535KDM4-F1
#
_entry.id   AF-A0A535KDM4-F1
#
_cell.length_a   1.000
_cell.length_b   1.000
_cell.length_c   1.000
_cell.angle_alpha   90.00
_cell.angle_beta   90.00
_cell.angle_gamma   90.00
#
_symmetry.space_group_name_H-M   'P 1'
#
loop_
_entity.id
_entity.type
_entity.pdbx_description
1 polymer ?
#
loop_
_entity_poly.entity_id
_entity_poly.type
_entity_poly.pdbx_seq_one_letter_code
_entity_poly.pdbx_strand_id
1 'polypeptide(L)'
;MKRGAILAVAAAIYLLAAWMVAPGFYDGFGPPQAYNWTCPPPQAGANIKPKSGHVEIKVINGKSDANSAFTDDGQIVIGFLPGAFDTTGRTTITVDITPLATCPQPPGLKFVTNVYQITASAPLVTPANLEMLYSNLEPQPDDVYRADDPEGAWHSIGHASTAPPFTIITTTTKLGYFAAGYKQSSPASGAVVVGGGQVLPIIVAILIVVVVLAGLPLAMMRRRRSSGDKSDGDEP
;
A
#
# COMPACT_ATOMS: atom_id res chain seq x y z
N MET A 1 -45.91 -23.82 -9.86
CA MET A 1 -44.77 -24.76 -10.05
C MET A 1 -43.71 -24.28 -11.04
N LYS A 2 -44.07 -23.79 -12.24
CA LYS A 2 -43.08 -23.39 -13.27
C LYS A 2 -42.18 -22.19 -12.89
N ARG A 3 -42.70 -21.18 -12.20
CA ARG A 3 -41.92 -19.98 -11.81
C ARG A 3 -40.86 -20.26 -10.75
N GLY A 4 -41.16 -21.12 -9.77
CA GLY A 4 -40.20 -21.53 -8.74
C GLY A 4 -39.05 -22.37 -9.30
N ALA A 5 -39.34 -23.25 -10.25
CA ALA A 5 -38.32 -24.02 -10.96
C ALA A 5 -37.39 -23.13 -11.80
N ILE A 6 -37.95 -22.11 -12.48
CA ILE A 6 -37.15 -21.15 -13.25
C ILE A 6 -36.23 -20.32 -12.33
N LEU A 7 -36.72 -19.88 -11.17
CA LEU A 7 -35.91 -19.15 -10.19
C LEU A 7 -34.80 -20.02 -9.59
N ALA A 8 -35.08 -21.29 -9.31
CA ALA A 8 -34.08 -22.23 -8.81
C ALA A 8 -32.97 -22.49 -9.85
N VAL A 9 -33.34 -22.63 -11.12
CA VAL A 9 -32.38 -22.79 -12.22
C VAL A 9 -31.54 -21.52 -12.41
N ALA A 10 -32.16 -20.34 -12.35
CA ALA A 10 -31.44 -19.07 -12.43
C ALA A 10 -30.43 -18.90 -11.28
N ALA A 11 -30.82 -19.26 -10.05
CA ALA A 11 -29.93 -19.22 -8.89
C ALA A 11 -28.76 -20.20 -9.02
N ALA A 12 -29.01 -21.41 -9.51
CA ALA A 12 -27.96 -22.40 -9.74
C ALA A 12 -26.96 -21.93 -10.82
N ILE A 13 -27.46 -21.34 -11.91
CA ILE A 13 -26.62 -20.78 -12.97
C ILE A 13 -25.79 -19.60 -12.44
N TYR A 14 -26.36 -18.73 -11.61
CA TYR A 14 -25.63 -17.60 -11.01
C TYR A 14 -24.50 -18.08 -10.09
N LEU A 15 -24.76 -19.08 -9.24
CA LEU A 15 -23.74 -19.66 -8.37
C LEU A 15 -22.62 -20.34 -9.16
N LEU A 16 -22.97 -21.08 -10.21
CA LEU A 16 -21.97 -21.70 -11.10
C LEU A 16 -21.14 -20.64 -11.84
N ALA A 17 -21.79 -19.60 -12.37
CA ALA A 17 -21.10 -18.51 -13.03
C ALA A 17 -20.16 -17.75 -12.07
N ALA A 18 -20.61 -17.49 -10.84
CA ALA A 18 -19.80 -16.85 -9.81
C ALA A 18 -18.60 -17.71 -9.37
N TRP A 19 -18.70 -19.04 -9.46
CA TRP A 19 -17.61 -19.97 -9.14
C TRP A 19 -16.63 -20.18 -10.31
N MET A 20 -17.10 -20.02 -11.55
CA MET A 20 -16.27 -20.16 -12.76
C MET A 20 -15.47 -18.89 -13.09
N VAL A 21 -15.88 -17.74 -12.57
CA VAL A 21 -15.07 -16.52 -12.59
C VAL A 21 -14.12 -16.61 -11.39
N ALA A 22 -12.83 -16.87 -11.63
CA ALA A 22 -11.80 -16.69 -10.61
C ALA A 22 -12.01 -15.29 -9.99
N PRO A 23 -12.10 -15.14 -8.65
CA PRO A 23 -12.41 -13.84 -8.09
C PRO A 23 -11.37 -12.84 -8.56
N GLY A 24 -11.75 -11.92 -9.46
CA GLY A 24 -10.96 -10.75 -9.85
C GLY A 24 -10.80 -9.74 -8.71
N PHE A 25 -10.99 -10.22 -7.47
CA PHE A 25 -10.95 -9.48 -6.22
C PHE A 25 -9.55 -9.50 -5.59
N TYR A 26 -8.61 -10.28 -6.14
CA TYR A 26 -7.26 -10.46 -5.60
C TYR A 26 -6.14 -9.77 -6.38
N ASP A 27 -6.44 -9.02 -7.45
CA ASP A 27 -5.43 -8.25 -8.20
C ASP A 27 -4.79 -7.11 -7.37
N GLY A 28 -5.30 -6.86 -6.15
CA GLY A 28 -4.76 -5.87 -5.21
C GLY A 28 -3.96 -6.44 -4.02
N PHE A 29 -3.81 -7.78 -3.89
CA PHE A 29 -3.12 -8.40 -2.75
C PHE A 29 -1.91 -9.23 -3.18
N GLY A 30 -1.17 -8.76 -4.19
CA GLY A 30 0.18 -9.27 -4.43
C GLY A 30 1.06 -9.03 -3.20
N PRO A 31 2.09 -9.86 -2.97
CA PRO A 31 3.09 -9.54 -1.94
C PRO A 31 3.61 -8.12 -2.18
N PRO A 32 3.82 -7.33 -1.11
CA PRO A 32 4.33 -5.96 -1.26
C PRO A 32 5.63 -6.00 -2.06
N GLN A 33 5.81 -5.01 -2.93
CA GLN A 33 7.05 -4.92 -3.70
C GLN A 33 8.24 -4.90 -2.75
N ALA A 34 9.29 -5.65 -3.11
CA ALA A 34 10.50 -5.71 -2.30
C ALA A 34 11.12 -4.30 -2.20
N TYR A 35 11.50 -3.91 -0.99
CA TYR A 35 12.13 -2.62 -0.73
C TYR A 35 13.65 -2.80 -0.66
N ASN A 36 14.39 -2.10 -1.52
CA ASN A 36 15.84 -2.13 -1.58
C ASN A 36 16.39 -1.01 -0.69
N TRP A 37 16.93 -1.35 0.47
CA TRP A 37 17.35 -0.37 1.46
C TRP A 37 18.77 0.14 1.24
N THR A 38 19.00 1.44 1.44
CA THR A 38 20.35 1.95 1.66
C THR A 38 20.87 1.41 3.01
N CYS A 39 20.11 1.61 4.09
CA CYS A 39 20.40 1.06 5.41
C CYS A 39 19.23 0.20 5.86
N PRO A 40 19.31 -1.13 5.67
CA PRO A 40 18.21 -2.02 6.02
C PRO A 40 17.98 -2.02 7.55
N PRO A 41 16.72 -2.01 8.02
CA PRO A 41 16.43 -2.27 9.41
C PRO A 41 16.77 -3.74 9.74
N PRO A 42 17.00 -4.09 11.03
CA PRO A 42 17.43 -5.44 11.42
C PRO A 42 16.54 -6.57 10.89
N GLN A 43 15.23 -6.32 10.76
CA GLN A 43 14.23 -7.27 10.28
C GLN A 43 14.21 -7.49 8.76
N ALA A 44 14.94 -6.70 7.96
CA ALA A 44 14.89 -6.79 6.49
C ALA A 44 15.61 -8.01 5.91
N GLY A 45 16.50 -8.65 6.65
CA GLY A 45 17.24 -9.82 6.17
C GLY A 45 18.18 -9.48 5.00
N ALA A 46 18.15 -10.30 3.95
CA ALA A 46 18.96 -10.09 2.75
C ALA A 46 18.50 -8.85 1.99
N ASN A 47 19.43 -7.95 1.66
CA ASN A 47 19.13 -6.65 1.07
C ASN A 47 19.88 -6.42 -0.23
N ILE A 48 19.17 -5.89 -1.23
CA ILE A 48 19.74 -5.35 -2.46
C ILE A 48 19.79 -3.83 -2.32
N LYS A 49 20.86 -3.20 -2.80
CA LYS A 49 20.99 -1.73 -2.75
C LYS A 49 20.00 -1.06 -3.72
N PRO A 50 19.45 0.10 -3.35
CA PRO A 50 18.55 0.84 -4.24
C PRO A 50 19.24 1.25 -5.52
N LYS A 51 18.47 1.32 -6.61
CA LYS A 51 18.98 1.75 -7.92
C LYS A 51 18.75 3.23 -8.17
N SER A 52 19.53 3.77 -9.10
CA SER A 52 19.33 5.11 -9.65
C SER A 52 18.26 5.10 -10.76
N GLY A 53 17.94 6.29 -11.27
CA GLY A 53 17.08 6.52 -12.42
C GLY A 53 17.59 7.68 -13.26
N HIS A 54 17.29 7.67 -14.55
CA HIS A 54 17.67 8.72 -15.50
C HIS A 54 16.62 8.88 -16.60
N VAL A 55 16.35 10.11 -17.01
CA VAL A 55 15.51 10.39 -18.18
C VAL A 55 15.96 11.65 -18.92
N GLU A 56 15.83 11.61 -20.24
CA GLU A 56 15.95 12.77 -21.11
C GLU A 56 14.57 13.23 -21.58
N ILE A 57 14.22 14.46 -21.22
CA ILE A 57 12.95 15.11 -21.58
C ILE A 57 13.19 16.03 -22.75
N LYS A 58 12.48 15.78 -23.86
CA LYS A 58 12.59 16.61 -25.06
C LYS A 58 11.95 17.97 -24.83
N VAL A 59 12.52 19.00 -25.46
CA VAL A 59 11.89 20.32 -25.58
C VAL A 59 11.22 20.41 -26.95
N ILE A 60 9.90 20.60 -26.94
CA ILE A 60 9.07 20.68 -28.13
C ILE A 60 8.38 22.05 -28.11
N ASN A 61 8.58 22.84 -29.18
CA ASN A 61 8.01 24.19 -29.29
C ASN A 61 8.32 25.11 -28.09
N GLY A 62 9.55 25.02 -27.55
CA GLY A 62 9.99 25.82 -26.42
C GLY A 62 9.34 25.45 -25.08
N LYS A 63 8.83 24.22 -24.94
CA LYS A 63 8.33 23.66 -23.67
C LYS A 63 8.89 22.26 -23.47
N SER A 64 9.16 21.89 -22.22
CA SER A 64 9.50 20.51 -21.90
C SER A 64 8.29 19.60 -22.15
N ASP A 65 8.50 18.44 -22.74
CA ASP A 65 7.45 17.44 -22.89
C ASP A 65 7.01 16.88 -21.53
N ALA A 66 5.81 16.30 -21.46
CA ALA A 66 5.41 15.55 -20.27
C ALA A 66 6.24 14.28 -20.15
N ASN A 67 6.77 14.00 -18.97
CA ASN A 67 7.56 12.80 -18.74
C ASN A 67 7.63 12.44 -17.25
N SER A 68 8.20 11.29 -16.92
CA SER A 68 8.50 10.92 -15.54
C SER A 68 9.91 10.32 -15.45
N ALA A 69 10.62 10.67 -14.38
CA ALA A 69 11.84 9.97 -13.99
C ALA A 69 11.48 8.97 -12.88
N PHE A 70 12.02 7.76 -12.96
CA PHE A 70 11.82 6.72 -11.96
C PHE A 70 13.13 5.96 -11.73
N THR A 71 13.34 5.46 -10.52
CA THR A 71 14.45 4.53 -10.29
C THR A 71 14.19 3.19 -10.97
N ASP A 72 15.25 2.51 -11.41
CA ASP A 72 15.15 1.22 -12.10
C ASP A 72 14.52 0.10 -11.24
N ASP A 73 14.40 0.33 -9.93
CA ASP A 73 13.72 -0.55 -8.97
C ASP A 73 12.33 -0.06 -8.55
N GLY A 74 11.84 1.04 -9.13
CA GLY A 74 10.48 1.55 -8.93
C GLY A 74 10.20 2.18 -7.56
N GLN A 75 11.22 2.42 -6.74
CA GLN A 75 11.02 2.93 -5.37
C GLN A 75 10.69 4.42 -5.30
N ILE A 76 10.97 5.19 -6.35
CA ILE A 76 10.62 6.61 -6.44
C ILE A 76 10.29 6.97 -7.88
N VAL A 77 9.26 7.80 -8.05
CA VAL A 77 8.82 8.33 -9.33
C VAL A 77 8.57 9.82 -9.18
N ILE A 78 9.11 10.63 -10.08
CA ILE A 78 8.80 12.06 -10.18
C ILE A 78 8.23 12.36 -11.56
N GLY A 79 6.99 12.84 -11.59
CA GLY A 79 6.23 13.16 -12.80
C GLY A 79 6.20 14.65 -13.10
N PHE A 80 6.42 14.99 -14.36
CA PHE A 80 6.51 16.34 -14.90
C PHE A 80 5.41 16.58 -15.93
N LEU A 81 4.62 17.64 -15.73
CA LEU A 81 3.64 18.10 -16.72
C LEU A 81 4.33 18.82 -17.90
N PRO A 82 3.64 19.02 -19.04
CA PRO A 82 4.18 19.82 -20.13
C PRO A 82 4.59 21.22 -19.65
N GLY A 83 5.80 21.66 -19.99
CA GLY A 83 6.35 22.94 -19.55
C GLY A 83 6.77 22.97 -18.07
N ALA A 84 7.04 21.82 -17.45
CA ALA A 84 7.53 21.76 -16.07
C ALA A 84 8.85 22.48 -15.83
N PHE A 85 9.72 22.59 -16.85
CA PHE A 85 11.07 23.14 -16.73
C PHE A 85 11.26 24.41 -17.55
N ASP A 86 12.18 25.27 -17.11
CA ASP A 86 12.69 26.37 -17.93
C ASP A 86 13.57 25.83 -19.08
N THR A 87 13.09 25.96 -20.30
CA THR A 87 13.75 25.46 -21.51
C THR A 87 14.64 26.49 -22.20
N THR A 88 14.91 27.64 -21.59
CA THR A 88 15.72 28.69 -22.21
C THR A 88 17.08 28.13 -22.64
N GLY A 89 17.35 28.21 -23.95
CA GLY A 89 18.60 27.73 -24.56
C GLY A 89 18.77 26.20 -24.59
N ARG A 90 17.72 25.41 -24.36
CA ARG A 90 17.79 23.94 -24.25
C ARG A 90 16.86 23.24 -25.24
N THR A 91 17.34 22.12 -25.79
CA THR A 91 16.55 21.18 -26.62
C THR A 91 16.20 19.89 -25.89
N THR A 92 16.92 19.60 -24.81
CA THR A 92 16.74 18.43 -23.94
C THR A 92 17.00 18.84 -22.49
N ILE A 93 16.26 18.25 -21.56
CA ILE A 93 16.47 18.36 -20.12
C ILE A 93 16.77 16.97 -19.58
N THR A 94 17.86 16.83 -18.84
CA THR A 94 18.18 15.59 -18.15
C THR A 94 17.63 15.66 -16.74
N VAL A 95 17.07 14.56 -16.24
CA VAL A 95 16.68 14.39 -14.84
C VAL A 95 17.30 13.10 -14.33
N ASP A 96 18.00 13.20 -13.19
CA ASP A 96 18.69 12.09 -12.55
C ASP A 96 18.13 11.88 -11.15
N ILE A 97 17.95 10.63 -10.77
CA ILE A 97 17.57 10.21 -9.41
C ILE A 97 18.68 9.31 -8.87
N THR A 98 19.31 9.71 -7.78
CA THR A 98 20.40 8.97 -7.16
C THR A 98 20.08 8.65 -5.70
N PRO A 99 20.02 7.38 -5.28
CA PRO A 99 19.91 7.06 -3.88
C PRO A 99 21.18 7.47 -3.14
N LEU A 100 21.03 8.05 -1.97
CA LEU A 100 22.17 8.33 -1.11
C LEU A 100 22.74 7.02 -0.56
N ALA A 101 24.07 6.95 -0.50
CA ALA A 101 24.78 5.84 0.11
C ALA A 101 24.72 5.86 1.65
N THR A 102 24.45 7.04 2.22
CA THR A 102 24.25 7.27 3.65
C THR A 102 22.76 7.34 4.00
N CYS A 103 22.46 7.28 5.29
CA CYS A 103 21.10 7.30 5.81
C CYS A 103 20.97 8.41 6.86
N PRO A 104 20.97 9.68 6.43
CA PRO A 104 20.84 10.79 7.36
C PRO A 104 19.55 10.65 8.16
N GLN A 105 19.65 10.95 9.45
CA GLN A 105 18.52 10.97 10.39
C GLN A 105 18.56 12.31 11.11
N PRO A 106 17.94 13.35 10.52
CA PRO A 106 17.98 14.70 11.08
C PRO A 106 17.35 14.75 12.48
N PRO A 107 17.82 15.61 13.39
CA PRO A 107 17.25 15.72 14.73
C PRO A 107 15.73 15.93 14.71
N GLY A 108 15.00 15.10 15.43
CA GLY A 108 13.53 15.18 15.53
C GLY A 108 12.78 14.56 14.35
N LEU A 109 13.47 13.94 13.38
CA LEU A 109 12.87 13.19 12.28
C LEU A 109 13.40 11.76 12.30
N LYS A 110 12.52 10.82 11.93
CA LYS A 110 12.93 9.46 11.57
C LYS A 110 12.48 9.17 10.15
N PHE A 111 13.43 9.08 9.23
CA PHE A 111 13.15 8.66 7.85
C PHE A 111 13.02 7.14 7.80
N VAL A 112 11.97 6.69 7.10
CA VAL A 112 11.63 5.28 6.89
C VAL A 112 11.66 4.87 5.42
N THR A 113 12.04 5.80 4.55
CA THR A 113 12.45 5.52 3.17
C THR A 113 13.94 5.78 3.01
N ASN A 114 14.50 5.31 1.89
CA ASN A 114 15.79 5.81 1.43
C ASN A 114 15.70 7.32 1.15
N VAL A 115 16.85 7.98 1.18
CA VAL A 115 17.02 9.35 0.74
C VAL A 115 17.44 9.34 -0.72
N TYR A 116 16.75 10.10 -1.56
CA TYR A 116 17.09 10.25 -2.98
C TYR A 116 17.43 11.69 -3.29
N GLN A 117 18.54 11.89 -4.01
CA GLN A 117 18.85 13.15 -4.66
C GLN A 117 18.21 13.14 -6.05
N ILE A 118 17.38 14.15 -6.33
CA ILE A 118 16.82 14.39 -7.65
C ILE A 118 17.44 15.67 -8.19
N THR A 119 18.07 15.61 -9.37
CA THR A 119 18.66 16.75 -10.06
C THR A 119 18.16 16.86 -11.47
N ALA A 120 18.21 18.06 -12.04
CA ALA A 120 17.89 18.28 -13.45
C ALA A 120 18.80 19.34 -14.06
N SER A 121 18.98 19.30 -15.38
CA SER A 121 19.77 20.31 -16.12
C SER A 121 19.06 21.67 -16.29
N ALA A 122 17.81 21.77 -15.84
CA ALA A 122 16.99 22.97 -15.83
C ALA A 122 16.17 23.07 -14.53
N PRO A 123 15.86 24.28 -14.03
CA PRO A 123 15.00 24.45 -12.87
C PRO A 123 13.53 24.18 -13.20
N LEU A 124 12.76 23.78 -12.18
CA LEU A 124 11.31 23.69 -12.26
C LEU A 124 10.67 25.09 -12.31
N VAL A 125 9.69 25.25 -13.18
CA VAL A 125 8.80 26.42 -13.26
C VAL A 125 7.34 26.07 -12.96
N THR A 126 7.01 24.77 -13.00
CA THR A 126 5.71 24.21 -12.58
C THR A 126 5.96 23.11 -11.54
N PRO A 127 5.09 22.93 -10.53
CA PRO A 127 5.22 21.82 -9.59
C PRO A 127 5.29 20.45 -10.28
N ALA A 128 6.11 19.56 -9.72
CA ALA A 128 6.21 18.14 -10.11
C ALA A 128 5.50 17.26 -9.08
N ASN A 129 4.92 16.15 -9.52
CA ASN A 129 4.36 15.14 -8.62
C ASN A 129 5.45 14.17 -8.20
N LEU A 130 5.56 13.86 -6.92
CA LEU A 130 6.54 12.92 -6.38
C LEU A 130 5.82 11.78 -5.68
N GLU A 131 6.17 10.55 -6.04
CA GLU A 131 5.69 9.33 -5.40
C GLU A 131 6.89 8.56 -4.87
N MET A 132 6.80 8.10 -3.62
CA MET A 132 7.83 7.29 -2.97
C MET A 132 7.21 6.02 -2.42
N LEU A 133 7.80 4.88 -2.74
CA LEU A 133 7.51 3.61 -2.09
C LEU A 133 8.09 3.63 -0.67
N TYR A 134 7.39 3.00 0.28
CA TYR A 134 7.91 2.69 1.61
C TYR A 134 7.67 1.22 1.95
N SER A 135 8.51 0.66 2.82
CA SER A 135 8.40 -0.74 3.22
C SER A 135 7.31 -0.97 4.25
N ASN A 136 6.77 -2.19 4.30
CA ASN A 136 5.90 -2.67 5.38
C ASN A 136 6.67 -3.06 6.66
N LEU A 137 8.00 -2.95 6.67
CA LEU A 137 8.85 -3.28 7.83
C LEU A 137 9.00 -2.14 8.83
N GLU A 138 8.64 -0.91 8.44
CA GLU A 138 8.60 0.25 9.32
C GLU A 138 7.17 0.85 9.31
N PRO A 139 6.80 1.65 10.31
CA PRO A 139 5.53 2.38 10.29
C PRO A 139 5.42 3.28 9.06
N GLN A 140 4.17 3.47 8.57
CA GLN A 140 3.88 4.39 7.50
C GLN A 140 4.41 5.81 7.82
N PRO A 141 5.08 6.49 6.87
CA PRO A 141 5.52 7.87 7.06
C PRO A 141 4.34 8.84 7.16
N ASP A 142 4.50 9.89 7.96
CA ASP A 142 3.51 10.97 8.09
C ASP A 142 3.61 11.96 6.92
N ASP A 143 4.82 12.28 6.48
CA ASP A 143 5.09 13.33 5.50
C ASP A 143 6.31 13.00 4.64
N VAL A 144 6.36 13.63 3.45
CA VAL A 144 7.58 13.74 2.66
C VAL A 144 8.35 15.00 3.09
N TYR A 145 9.67 14.87 3.20
CA TYR A 145 10.58 15.94 3.57
C TYR A 145 11.55 16.22 2.42
N ARG A 146 11.94 17.49 2.28
CA ARG A 146 12.88 17.97 1.26
C ARG A 146 14.00 18.81 1.88
N ALA A 147 15.22 18.68 1.35
CA ALA A 147 16.39 19.48 1.71
C ALA A 147 17.23 19.89 0.49
N ASP A 148 18.02 20.96 0.63
CA ASP A 148 19.06 21.37 -0.35
C ASP A 148 20.39 20.61 -0.16
N ASP A 149 20.65 20.14 1.06
CA ASP A 149 21.83 19.41 1.50
C ASP A 149 21.35 18.26 2.41
N PRO A 150 21.83 17.01 2.25
CA PRO A 150 21.39 15.88 3.07
C PRO A 150 21.69 16.04 4.56
N GLU A 151 22.72 16.80 4.92
CA GLU A 151 23.09 17.12 6.31
C GLU A 151 22.48 18.46 6.77
N GLY A 152 21.72 19.12 5.91
CA GLY A 152 21.10 20.42 6.14
C GLY A 152 19.72 20.36 6.81
N ALA A 153 18.99 21.47 6.70
CA ALA A 153 17.63 21.57 7.23
C ALA A 153 16.63 20.84 6.32
N TRP A 154 15.85 19.95 6.93
CA TRP A 154 14.79 19.21 6.27
C TRP A 154 13.43 19.86 6.55
N HIS A 155 12.66 20.08 5.48
CA HIS A 155 11.35 20.71 5.55
C HIS A 155 10.28 19.72 5.10
N SER A 156 9.21 19.55 5.89
CA SER A 156 8.02 18.82 5.42
C SER A 156 7.42 19.56 4.24
N ILE A 157 7.16 18.83 3.16
CA ILE A 157 6.41 19.30 1.98
C ILE A 157 5.02 18.64 1.92
N GLY A 158 4.61 17.98 3.01
CA GLY A 158 3.32 17.33 3.13
C GLY A 158 3.18 16.07 2.27
N HIS A 159 1.94 15.60 2.19
CA HIS A 159 1.53 14.45 1.40
C HIS A 159 0.09 14.64 0.87
N ALA A 160 -0.29 13.86 -0.13
CA ALA A 160 -1.65 13.79 -0.63
C ALA A 160 -2.54 12.96 0.32
N SER A 161 -3.80 13.36 0.51
CA SER A 161 -4.73 12.70 1.44
C SER A 161 -5.09 11.24 1.06
N THR A 162 -4.82 10.85 -0.18
CA THR A 162 -5.08 9.52 -0.71
C THR A 162 -3.90 9.06 -1.55
N ALA A 163 -3.38 7.87 -1.26
CA ALA A 163 -2.34 7.20 -2.04
C ALA A 163 -2.61 5.69 -2.07
N PRO A 164 -2.11 4.96 -3.07
CA PRO A 164 -2.03 3.51 -3.04
C PRO A 164 -1.33 2.99 -1.77
N PRO A 165 -1.60 1.74 -1.35
CA PRO A 165 -0.88 1.13 -0.23
C PRO A 165 0.64 1.16 -0.48
N PHE A 166 1.40 1.44 0.58
CA PHE A 166 2.87 1.48 0.57
C PHE A 166 3.48 2.59 -0.28
N THR A 167 2.69 3.56 -0.73
CA THR A 167 3.22 4.75 -1.41
C THR A 167 2.79 6.02 -0.71
N ILE A 168 3.67 7.03 -0.73
CA ILE A 168 3.40 8.38 -0.26
C ILE A 168 3.61 9.33 -1.43
N ILE A 169 2.59 10.14 -1.70
CA ILE A 169 2.55 11.04 -2.85
C ILE A 169 2.57 12.48 -2.34
N THR A 170 3.30 13.36 -3.01
CA THR A 170 3.31 14.80 -2.75
C THR A 170 3.57 15.60 -4.02
N THR A 171 3.65 16.92 -3.90
CA THR A 171 4.10 17.80 -4.98
C THR A 171 5.30 18.61 -4.51
N THR A 172 6.21 18.94 -5.43
CA THR A 172 7.37 19.78 -5.13
C THR A 172 7.59 20.85 -6.20
N THR A 173 8.00 22.03 -5.77
CA THR A 173 8.43 23.14 -6.64
C THR A 173 9.96 23.24 -6.74
N LYS A 174 10.69 22.44 -5.97
CA LYS A 174 12.16 22.45 -5.95
C LYS A 174 12.71 21.03 -5.92
N LEU A 175 13.67 20.75 -6.79
CA LEU A 175 14.46 19.52 -6.74
C LEU A 175 15.49 19.57 -5.59
N GLY A 176 16.17 18.47 -5.30
CA GLY A 176 17.05 18.34 -4.13
C GLY A 176 16.98 16.94 -3.53
N TYR A 177 17.10 16.87 -2.21
CA TYR A 177 17.06 15.61 -1.46
C TYR A 177 15.65 15.36 -0.93
N PHE A 178 15.17 14.13 -1.06
CA PHE A 178 13.82 13.73 -0.62
C PHE A 178 13.87 12.45 0.21
N ALA A 179 13.09 12.42 1.27
CA ALA A 179 12.85 11.25 2.12
C ALA A 179 11.47 11.36 2.76
N ALA A 180 10.82 10.23 3.04
CA ALA A 180 9.59 10.20 3.81
C ALA A 180 9.84 9.64 5.21
N GLY A 181 9.14 10.20 6.19
CA GLY A 181 9.34 9.89 7.59
C GLY A 181 8.24 10.44 8.47
N TYR A 182 8.48 10.36 9.77
CA TYR A 182 7.62 10.94 10.79
C TYR A 182 8.44 11.78 11.75
N LYS A 183 7.76 12.71 12.44
CA LYS A 183 8.38 13.46 13.52
C LYS A 183 8.67 12.49 14.65
N GLN A 184 9.91 12.44 15.10
CA GLN A 184 10.32 11.67 16.25
C GLN A 184 9.84 12.37 17.52
N SER A 185 8.55 12.27 17.78
CA SER A 185 7.98 12.53 19.09
C SER A 185 8.24 11.31 19.98
N SER A 186 8.65 11.53 21.22
CA SER A 186 8.62 10.46 22.23
C SER A 186 7.23 9.84 22.29
N PRO A 187 7.14 8.56 22.67
CA PRO A 187 6.71 7.46 21.78
C PRO A 187 5.39 7.72 21.03
N ALA A 188 5.27 7.13 19.84
CA ALA A 188 4.08 7.14 19.01
C ALA A 188 2.79 6.94 19.83
N SER A 189 1.95 7.97 19.90
CA SER A 189 0.56 7.79 20.28
C SER A 189 -0.11 6.93 19.22
N GLY A 190 -0.46 5.70 19.58
CA GLY A 190 -1.15 4.79 18.68
C GLY A 190 -0.24 3.97 17.78
N ALA A 191 0.89 3.46 18.30
CA ALA A 191 1.44 2.22 17.77
C ALA A 191 0.29 1.21 17.68
N VAL A 192 -0.21 0.97 16.46
CA VAL A 192 -1.01 -0.21 16.17
C VAL A 192 -0.05 -1.35 16.39
N VAL A 193 -0.10 -1.89 17.60
CA VAL A 193 0.38 -3.20 17.91
C VAL A 193 -0.35 -4.09 16.93
N VAL A 194 0.29 -4.43 15.81
CA VAL A 194 0.04 -5.70 15.12
C VAL A 194 0.62 -6.80 16.01
N GLY A 195 0.13 -6.82 17.25
CA GLY A 195 0.09 -8.01 18.05
C GLY A 195 -1.03 -8.79 17.40
N GLY A 196 -0.65 -9.82 16.65
CA GLY A 196 -1.46 -11.00 16.45
C GLY A 196 -1.83 -11.56 17.81
N GLY A 197 -2.74 -10.89 18.51
CA GLY A 197 -3.38 -11.39 19.69
C GLY A 197 -4.28 -12.50 19.23
N GLN A 198 -3.85 -13.74 19.45
CA GLN A 198 -4.62 -14.97 19.32
C GLN A 198 -6.02 -14.90 19.96
N VAL A 199 -6.33 -13.85 20.72
CA VAL A 199 -7.63 -13.54 21.33
C VAL A 199 -8.78 -13.59 20.33
N LEU A 200 -8.69 -12.94 19.15
CA LEU A 200 -9.81 -12.96 18.20
C LEU A 200 -10.04 -14.38 17.61
N PRO A 201 -9.00 -15.09 17.13
CA PRO A 201 -9.13 -16.50 16.74
C PRO A 201 -9.62 -17.42 17.88
N ILE A 202 -9.18 -17.20 19.12
CA ILE A 202 -9.60 -17.97 20.29
C ILE A 202 -11.07 -17.71 20.63
N ILE A 203 -11.52 -16.45 20.61
CA ILE A 203 -12.94 -16.10 20.84
C ILE A 203 -13.81 -16.74 19.75
N VAL A 204 -13.38 -16.66 18.48
CA VAL A 204 -14.11 -17.30 17.37
C VAL A 204 -14.13 -18.83 17.54
N ALA A 205 -13.01 -19.46 17.91
CA ALA A 205 -12.95 -20.90 18.16
C ALA A 205 -13.85 -21.33 19.35
N ILE A 206 -13.86 -20.56 20.44
CA ILE A 206 -14.73 -20.80 21.60
C ILE A 206 -16.20 -20.66 21.20
N LEU A 207 -16.56 -19.62 20.43
CA LEU A 207 -17.93 -19.45 19.95
C LEU A 207 -18.38 -20.59 19.04
N ILE A 208 -17.52 -21.09 18.15
CA ILE A 208 -17.80 -22.26 17.31
C ILE A 208 -18.05 -23.49 18.19
N VAL A 209 -17.20 -23.75 19.18
CA VAL A 209 -17.35 -24.88 20.11
C VAL A 209 -18.66 -24.77 20.90
N VAL A 210 -19.02 -23.60 21.41
CA VAL A 210 -20.28 -23.37 22.14
C VAL A 210 -21.49 -23.61 21.23
N VAL A 211 -21.48 -23.13 19.99
CA VAL A 211 -22.58 -23.36 19.03
C VAL A 211 -22.72 -24.85 18.71
N VAL A 212 -21.61 -25.56 18.52
CA VAL A 212 -21.62 -27.01 18.25
C VAL A 212 -22.11 -27.81 19.46
N LEU A 213 -21.63 -27.51 20.66
CA LEU A 213 -22.02 -28.20 21.90
C LEU A 213 -23.44 -27.86 22.36
N ALA A 214 -23.97 -26.68 22.06
CA ALA A 214 -25.37 -26.34 22.33
C ALA A 214 -26.30 -26.88 21.24
N GLY A 215 -25.88 -26.85 19.97
CA GLY A 215 -26.68 -27.25 18.82
C GLY A 215 -26.89 -28.76 18.69
N LEU A 216 -25.87 -29.58 19.00
CA LEU A 216 -25.93 -31.04 18.90
C LEU A 216 -26.97 -31.69 19.85
N PRO A 217 -27.02 -31.37 21.15
CA PRO A 217 -28.03 -31.95 22.06
C PRO A 217 -29.44 -31.43 21.77
N LEU A 218 -29.60 -30.16 21.35
CA LEU A 218 -30.90 -29.61 20.97
C LEU A 218 -31.45 -30.24 19.68
N ALA A 219 -30.59 -30.53 18.70
CA ALA A 219 -30.98 -31.26 17.48
C ALA A 219 -31.34 -32.73 17.77
N MET A 220 -30.63 -33.39 18.68
CA MET A 220 -30.93 -34.78 19.08
C MET A 220 -32.21 -34.90 19.92
N MET A 221 -32.48 -33.96 20.84
CA MET A 221 -33.73 -33.96 21.62
C MET A 221 -34.96 -33.70 20.74
N ARG A 222 -34.83 -32.86 19.71
CA ARG A 222 -35.93 -32.60 18.76
C ARG A 222 -36.28 -33.84 17.93
N ARG A 223 -35.28 -34.69 17.63
CA ARG A 223 -35.49 -35.95 16.89
C ARG A 223 -36.17 -37.03 17.74
N ARG A 224 -35.95 -37.07 19.06
CA ARG A 224 -36.63 -38.03 19.94
C ARG A 224 -38.11 -37.72 20.18
N ARG A 225 -38.52 -36.45 20.12
CA ARG A 225 -39.93 -36.05 20.28
C ARG A 225 -40.81 -36.34 19.06
N SER A 226 -40.25 -36.55 17.87
CA SER A 226 -41.06 -36.90 16.68
C SER A 226 -41.25 -38.41 16.48
N SER A 227 -40.71 -39.26 17.36
CA SER A 227 -40.80 -40.72 17.26
C SER A 227 -41.67 -41.37 18.35
N GLY A 228 -42.32 -40.58 19.21
CA GLY A 228 -43.07 -41.07 20.37
C GLY A 228 -44.60 -41.03 20.27
N ASP A 229 -45.19 -40.72 19.11
CA ASP A 229 -46.65 -40.54 18.97
C ASP A 229 -47.28 -41.50 17.96
N LYS A 230 -47.03 -42.81 18.16
CA LYS A 230 -47.75 -43.91 17.50
C LYS A 230 -47.76 -45.16 18.38
N SER A 231 -48.57 -45.14 19.44
CA SER A 231 -49.13 -46.35 20.03
C SER A 231 -50.40 -46.00 20.80
N ASP A 232 -51.53 -46.36 20.22
CA ASP A 232 -52.66 -47.06 20.86
C ASP A 232 -54.03 -46.51 20.47
N GLY A 233 -54.88 -47.41 19.97
CA GLY A 233 -56.31 -47.19 19.75
C GLY A 233 -56.84 -48.03 18.59
N ASP A 234 -57.17 -49.30 18.82
CA ASP A 234 -58.58 -49.73 18.88
C ASP A 234 -58.71 -51.26 18.79
N GLU A 235 -59.11 -51.84 19.93
CA GLU A 235 -59.82 -53.12 20.08
C GLU A 235 -61.33 -52.86 19.84
N PRO A 236 -62.16 -53.86 19.45
CA PRO A 236 -62.44 -55.03 20.29
C PRO A 236 -62.43 -56.41 19.60
#